data_AF-A0A151TIK8-F1
#
_entry.id   AF-A0A151TIK8-F1
#
_cell.length_a   1.000
_cell.length_b   1.000
_cell.length_c   1.000
_cell.angle_alpha   90.00
_cell.angle_beta   90.00
_cell.angle_gamma   90.00
#
_symmetry.space_group_name_H-M   'P 1'
#
loop_
_entity.id
_entity.type
_entity.pdbx_description
1 polymer ?
#
loop_
_entity_poly.entity_id
_entity_poly.type
_entity_poly.pdbx_seq_one_letter_code
_entity_poly.pdbx_strand_id
1 'polypeptide(L)'
;MYREWQEKKAHEISKRQEEIENKIEVADALAIKLLQRFNHSTSTMKTASQHLSGVHGLQVEIGELKGRLTEVISNCDALCKRIAVEGPESLRSSIKPFTIATAETCSSSSSLGTVSKTNPPSTEE
;
A
#
# COMPACT_ATOMS: atom_id res chain seq x y z
N MET A 1 0.54 -19.19 70.63
CA MET A 1 -0.62 -19.76 69.92
C MET A 1 -1.53 -18.74 69.21
N TYR A 2 -2.41 -17.98 69.89
CA TYR A 2 -3.35 -17.08 69.17
C TYR A 2 -2.65 -15.93 68.42
N ARG A 3 -1.60 -15.36 69.02
CA ARG A 3 -0.79 -14.29 68.41
C ARG A 3 -0.05 -14.77 67.16
N GLU A 4 0.59 -15.93 67.23
CA GLU A 4 1.29 -16.54 66.08
C GLU A 4 0.31 -16.89 64.94
N TRP A 5 -0.91 -17.33 65.28
CA TRP A 5 -1.95 -17.56 64.30
C TRP A 5 -2.40 -16.26 63.61
N GLN A 6 -2.59 -15.19 64.38
CA GLN A 6 -2.89 -13.84 63.85
C GLN A 6 -1.77 -13.33 62.93
N GLU A 7 -0.52 -13.44 63.36
CA GLU A 7 0.66 -13.03 62.57
C GLU A 7 0.78 -13.83 61.27
N LYS A 8 0.58 -15.15 61.33
CA LYS A 8 0.59 -15.99 60.13
C LYS A 8 -0.51 -15.58 59.14
N LYS A 9 -1.72 -15.28 59.65
CA LYS A 9 -2.82 -14.81 58.80
C LYS A 9 -2.56 -13.45 58.18
N ALA A 10 -2.02 -12.51 58.94
CA ALA A 10 -1.62 -11.20 58.43
C ALA A 10 -0.54 -11.32 57.34
N HIS A 11 0.42 -12.22 57.52
CA HIS A 11 1.46 -12.49 56.52
C HIS A 11 0.90 -13.11 55.24
N GLU A 12 0.01 -14.11 55.36
CA GLU A 12 -0.68 -14.72 54.20
C GLU A 12 -1.49 -13.68 53.40
N ILE A 13 -2.21 -12.79 54.09
CA ILE A 13 -2.97 -11.71 53.46
C ILE A 13 -2.03 -10.74 52.74
N SER A 14 -0.95 -10.30 53.41
CA SER A 14 0.01 -9.35 52.84
C SER A 14 0.65 -9.89 51.57
N LYS A 15 1.09 -11.16 51.59
CA LYS A 15 1.67 -11.82 50.41
C LYS A 15 0.66 -11.88 49.25
N ARG A 16 -0.59 -12.24 49.54
CA ARG A 16 -1.64 -12.30 48.52
C ARG A 16 -1.95 -10.91 47.95
N GLN A 17 -1.91 -9.87 48.78
CA GLN A 17 -2.13 -8.50 48.36
C GLN A 17 -1.03 -8.03 47.40
N GLU A 18 0.23 -8.30 47.74
CA GLU A 18 1.40 -8.01 46.89
C GLU A 18 1.31 -8.73 45.53
N GLU A 19 0.93 -10.02 45.53
CA GLU A 19 0.73 -10.77 44.28
C GLU A 19 -0.38 -10.18 43.40
N ILE A 20 -1.43 -9.62 44.01
CA ILE A 20 -2.54 -8.97 43.29
C ILE A 20 -2.07 -7.62 42.73
N GLU A 21 -1.37 -6.82 43.53
CA GLU A 21 -0.85 -5.51 43.14
C GLU A 21 0.11 -5.63 41.94
N ASN A 22 1.06 -6.56 42.00
CA ASN A 22 1.97 -6.85 40.88
C ASN A 22 1.22 -7.23 39.59
N LYS A 23 0.11 -7.98 39.70
CA LYS A 23 -0.71 -8.35 38.52
C LYS A 23 -1.47 -7.15 37.95
N ILE A 24 -1.95 -6.25 38.81
CA ILE A 24 -2.63 -5.03 38.39
C ILE A 24 -1.63 -4.12 37.65
N GLU A 25 -0.44 -3.91 38.19
CA GLU A 25 0.59 -3.09 37.53
C GLU A 25 0.95 -3.63 36.14
N VAL A 26 1.14 -4.94 36.00
CA VAL A 26 1.41 -5.57 34.70
C VAL A 26 0.22 -5.41 33.76
N ALA A 27 -1.01 -5.58 34.24
CA ALA A 27 -2.22 -5.42 33.43
C ALA A 27 -2.37 -3.97 32.93
N ASP A 28 -2.13 -2.97 33.78
CA ASP A 28 -2.20 -1.56 33.41
C ASP A 28 -1.12 -1.20 32.39
N ALA A 29 0.12 -1.64 32.60
CA ALA A 29 1.21 -1.44 31.65
C ALA A 29 0.90 -2.10 30.29
N LEU A 30 0.28 -3.28 30.30
CA LEU A 30 -0.14 -3.96 29.08
C LEU A 30 -1.28 -3.22 28.38
N ALA A 31 -2.28 -2.74 29.11
CA ALA A 31 -3.43 -2.00 28.57
C ALA A 31 -2.98 -0.72 27.85
N ILE A 32 -2.05 0.03 28.45
CA ILE A 32 -1.46 1.23 27.84
C ILE A 32 -0.73 0.87 26.54
N LYS A 33 0.10 -0.17 26.55
CA LYS A 33 0.82 -0.62 25.34
C LYS A 33 -0.14 -1.08 24.24
N LEU A 34 -1.22 -1.76 24.61
CA LEU A 34 -2.24 -2.20 23.65
C LEU A 34 -2.93 -1.00 22.99
N LEU A 35 -3.32 -0.02 23.80
CA LEU A 35 -3.96 1.20 23.32
C LEU A 35 -3.04 2.00 22.39
N GLN A 36 -1.76 2.14 22.74
CA GLN A 36 -0.77 2.79 21.89
C GLN A 36 -0.64 2.09 20.52
N ARG A 37 -0.53 0.76 20.51
CA ARG A 37 -0.45 -0.02 19.26
C ARG A 37 -1.73 0.12 18.44
N PHE A 38 -2.89 0.07 19.09
CA PHE A 38 -4.17 0.22 18.41
C PHE A 38 -4.27 1.59 17.72
N ASN A 39 -3.99 2.67 18.44
CA ASN A 39 -4.02 4.03 17.90
C ASN A 39 -3.04 4.21 16.74
N HIS A 40 -1.83 3.67 16.85
CA HIS A 40 -0.87 3.69 15.76
C HIS A 40 -1.39 2.93 14.53
N SER A 41 -1.92 1.72 14.72
CA SER A 41 -2.51 0.91 13.64
C SER A 41 -3.66 1.65 12.93
N THR A 42 -4.59 2.23 13.71
CA THR A 42 -5.70 3.02 13.17
C THR A 42 -5.21 4.22 12.36
N SER A 43 -4.20 4.94 12.84
CA SER A 43 -3.62 6.07 12.12
C SER A 43 -2.98 5.64 10.78
N THR A 44 -2.22 4.56 10.80
CA THR A 44 -1.60 3.98 9.60
C THR A 44 -2.67 3.51 8.60
N MET A 45 -3.70 2.81 9.06
CA MET A 45 -4.83 2.38 8.21
C MET A 45 -5.56 3.57 7.58
N LYS A 46 -5.81 4.63 8.35
CA LYS A 46 -6.44 5.85 7.85
C LYS A 46 -5.60 6.50 6.74
N THR A 47 -4.29 6.59 6.95
CA THR A 47 -3.36 7.15 5.96
C THR A 47 -3.34 6.29 4.69
N ALA A 48 -3.23 4.98 4.82
CA ALA A 48 -3.27 4.06 3.68
C ALA A 48 -4.59 4.17 2.89
N SER A 49 -5.72 4.26 3.59
CA SER A 49 -7.04 4.46 2.97
C SER A 49 -7.12 5.79 2.20
N GLN A 50 -6.57 6.87 2.74
CA GLN A 50 -6.51 8.16 2.05
C GLN A 50 -5.68 8.07 0.76
N HIS A 51 -4.50 7.44 0.81
CA HIS A 51 -3.69 7.22 -0.40
C HIS A 51 -4.44 6.40 -1.46
N LEU A 52 -5.08 5.30 -1.06
CA LEU A 52 -5.86 4.46 -1.98
C LEU A 52 -7.06 5.22 -2.59
N SER A 53 -7.70 6.10 -1.82
CA SER A 53 -8.79 6.93 -2.34
C SER A 53 -8.32 7.87 -3.46
N GLY A 54 -7.09 8.40 -3.35
CA GLY A 54 -6.49 9.23 -4.41
C GLY A 54 -6.14 8.43 -5.67
N VAL A 55 -5.67 7.18 -5.50
CA VAL A 55 -5.36 6.29 -6.64
C VAL A 55 -6.60 6.03 -7.49
N HIS A 56 -7.78 5.86 -6.88
CA HIS A 56 -9.01 5.65 -7.62
C HIS A 56 -9.36 6.87 -8.50
N GLY A 57 -9.24 8.09 -7.97
CA GLY A 57 -9.46 9.32 -8.74
C GLY A 57 -8.51 9.40 -9.95
N LEU A 58 -7.21 9.20 -9.72
CA LEU A 58 -6.21 9.20 -10.81
C LEU A 58 -6.50 8.12 -11.86
N GLN A 59 -6.94 6.93 -11.46
CA GLN A 59 -7.30 5.86 -12.38
C GLN A 59 -8.45 6.27 -13.31
N VAL A 60 -9.46 6.96 -12.78
CA VAL A 60 -10.58 7.48 -13.58
C VAL A 60 -10.11 8.54 -14.56
N GLU A 61 -9.33 9.53 -14.11
CA GLU A 61 -8.81 10.61 -14.95
C GLU A 61 -7.92 10.08 -16.09
N ILE A 62 -7.04 9.12 -15.80
CA ILE A 62 -6.21 8.44 -16.81
C ILE A 62 -7.08 7.71 -17.83
N GLY A 63 -8.14 7.02 -17.37
CA GLY A 63 -9.09 6.33 -18.23
C GLY A 63 -9.81 7.29 -19.19
N GLU A 64 -10.28 8.43 -18.68
CA GLU A 64 -10.93 9.46 -19.48
C GLU A 64 -9.96 10.08 -20.50
N LEU A 65 -8.75 10.46 -20.07
CA LEU A 65 -7.74 11.02 -20.95
C LEU A 65 -7.35 10.05 -22.07
N LYS A 66 -7.22 8.76 -21.76
CA LYS A 66 -6.99 7.72 -22.76
C LYS A 66 -8.14 7.65 -23.78
N GLY A 67 -9.38 7.77 -23.33
CA GLY A 67 -10.56 7.83 -24.20
C GLY A 67 -10.48 9.02 -25.16
N ARG A 68 -10.27 10.23 -24.65
CA ARG A 68 -10.13 11.45 -25.46
C ARG A 68 -8.97 11.37 -26.45
N LEU A 69 -7.82 10.84 -26.04
CA LEU A 69 -6.68 10.65 -26.93
C LEU A 69 -6.98 9.65 -28.05
N THR A 70 -7.68 8.56 -27.74
CA THR A 70 -8.11 7.57 -28.73
C THR A 70 -9.05 8.20 -29.76
N GLU A 71 -9.97 9.06 -29.31
CA GLU A 71 -10.87 9.81 -30.20
C GLU A 71 -10.10 10.76 -31.11
N VAL A 72 -9.14 11.52 -30.57
CA VAL A 72 -8.29 12.43 -31.36
C VAL A 72 -7.48 11.65 -32.40
N ILE A 73 -6.87 10.53 -32.04
CA ILE A 73 -6.12 9.68 -32.99
C ILE A 73 -7.06 9.19 -34.10
N SER A 74 -8.25 8.70 -33.74
CA SER A 74 -9.25 8.24 -34.72
C SER A 74 -9.70 9.37 -35.66
N ASN A 75 -9.91 10.57 -35.13
CA ASN A 75 -10.25 11.75 -35.90
C ASN A 75 -9.12 12.13 -36.87
N CYS A 76 -7.87 12.16 -36.40
CA CYS A 76 -6.71 12.41 -37.23
C CYS A 76 -6.54 11.34 -38.32
N ASP A 77 -6.74 10.06 -38.01
CA ASP A 77 -6.70 8.98 -38.99
C ASP A 77 -7.79 9.11 -40.05
N ALA A 78 -9.02 9.48 -39.65
CA ALA A 78 -10.10 9.76 -40.59
C ALA A 78 -9.77 10.95 -41.50
N LEU A 79 -9.14 11.99 -40.95
CA LEU A 79 -8.67 13.13 -41.73
C LEU A 79 -7.55 12.72 -42.70
N CYS A 80 -6.56 11.94 -42.25
CA CYS A 80 -5.48 11.43 -43.10
C CYS A 80 -6.04 10.62 -44.27
N LYS A 81 -7.02 9.74 -44.01
CA LYS A 81 -7.72 8.97 -45.05
C LYS A 81 -8.43 9.88 -46.05
N ARG A 82 -9.11 10.93 -45.58
CA ARG A 82 -9.80 11.88 -46.47
C ARG A 82 -8.82 12.62 -47.37
N ILE A 83 -7.70 13.10 -46.83
CA ILE A 83 -6.69 13.81 -47.63
C ILE A 83 -6.04 12.86 -48.65
N ALA A 84 -5.86 11.58 -48.32
CA ALA A 84 -5.35 10.59 -49.28
C ALA A 84 -6.27 10.43 -50.52
N VAL A 85 -7.60 10.54 -50.34
CA VAL A 85 -8.59 10.37 -51.42
C VAL A 85 -8.86 11.68 -52.16
N GLU A 86 -9.04 12.77 -51.43
CA GLU A 86 -9.61 14.04 -51.94
C GLU A 86 -8.62 15.21 -51.87
N GLY A 87 -7.46 15.03 -51.25
CA GLY A 87 -6.52 16.11 -51.00
C GLY A 87 -5.71 16.56 -52.23
N PRO A 88 -5.07 17.74 -52.17
CA PRO A 88 -4.11 18.17 -53.17
C PRO A 88 -2.86 17.28 -53.17
N GLU A 89 -2.24 17.09 -54.34
CA GLU A 89 -1.12 16.16 -54.55
C GLU A 89 0.10 16.41 -53.64
N SER A 90 0.37 17.66 -53.29
CA SER A 90 1.43 18.03 -52.33
C SER A 90 1.22 17.47 -50.92
N LEU A 91 -0.05 17.26 -50.51
CA LEU A 91 -0.39 16.72 -49.19
C LEU A 91 -0.47 15.19 -49.22
N ARG A 92 -0.91 14.60 -50.33
CA ARG A 92 -0.98 13.13 -50.47
C ARG A 92 0.38 12.47 -50.29
N SER A 93 1.46 13.10 -50.73
CA SER A 93 2.82 12.58 -50.60
C SER A 93 3.43 12.77 -49.21
N SER A 94 2.88 13.65 -48.36
CA SER A 94 3.44 14.03 -47.06
C SER A 94 2.78 13.35 -45.85
N ILE A 95 1.60 12.75 -46.01
CA ILE A 95 0.80 12.26 -44.88
C ILE A 95 1.21 10.85 -44.46
N LYS A 96 1.37 10.67 -43.15
CA LYS A 96 1.53 9.36 -42.50
C LYS A 96 0.39 9.16 -41.50
N PRO A 97 -0.52 8.20 -41.72
CA PRO A 97 -1.55 7.86 -40.74
C PRO A 97 -0.94 7.46 -39.39
N PHE A 98 -1.62 7.78 -38.30
CA PHE A 98 -1.15 7.52 -36.94
C PHE A 98 -1.26 6.03 -36.55
N THR A 99 -1.99 5.22 -37.33
CA THR A 99 -2.24 3.80 -37.05
C THR A 99 -1.06 2.83 -37.31
N ILE A 100 0.13 3.30 -37.69
CA ILE A 100 1.32 2.45 -37.91
C ILE A 100 2.30 2.61 -36.75
N ALA A 101 1.97 2.00 -35.61
CA ALA A 101 2.91 1.69 -34.53
C ALA A 101 2.45 0.43 -33.77
N THR A 102 1.96 -0.58 -34.49
CA THR A 102 1.89 -1.95 -33.99
C THR A 102 3.08 -2.72 -34.56
N ALA A 103 4.28 -2.35 -34.11
CA ALA A 103 5.48 -3.14 -34.34
C ALA A 103 6.40 -3.04 -33.11
N GLU A 104 6.29 -4.09 -32.28
CA GLU A 104 7.36 -4.74 -31.52
C GLU A 104 8.07 -3.98 -30.38
N THR A 105 8.28 -4.71 -29.29
CA THR A 105 9.12 -4.43 -28.12
C THR A 105 8.42 -3.83 -26.89
N CYS A 106 7.81 -4.73 -26.12
CA CYS A 106 8.25 -4.94 -24.73
C CYS A 106 7.73 -6.29 -24.21
N SER A 107 8.21 -7.39 -24.83
CA SER A 107 8.35 -8.66 -24.12
C SER A 107 9.49 -8.51 -23.12
N SER A 108 9.26 -7.74 -22.05
CA SER A 108 10.13 -7.82 -20.88
C SER A 108 9.66 -9.04 -20.09
N SER A 109 10.34 -10.16 -20.35
CA SER A 109 10.29 -11.36 -19.54
C SER A 109 10.45 -10.98 -18.06
N SER A 110 9.39 -11.13 -17.28
CA SER A 110 9.48 -11.15 -15.82
C SER A 110 10.12 -12.48 -15.41
N SER A 111 11.44 -12.58 -15.57
CA SER A 111 12.22 -13.59 -14.86
C SER A 111 12.14 -13.26 -13.37
N LEU A 112 11.44 -14.08 -12.62
CA LEU A 112 11.53 -14.13 -11.16
C LEU A 112 13.01 -14.21 -10.78
N GLY A 113 13.55 -13.11 -10.25
CA GLY A 113 14.80 -13.13 -9.52
C GLY A 113 14.55 -13.77 -8.16
N THR A 114 14.89 -15.04 -8.06
CA THR A 114 15.05 -15.78 -6.80
C THR A 114 15.98 -14.98 -5.89
N VAL A 115 15.44 -14.38 -4.83
CA VAL A 115 16.24 -13.79 -3.76
C VAL A 115 16.99 -14.93 -3.08
N SER A 116 18.29 -15.01 -3.38
CA SER A 116 19.21 -15.91 -2.69
C SER A 116 19.34 -15.48 -1.23
N LYS A 117 19.13 -16.46 -0.33
CA LYS A 117 19.50 -16.44 1.09
C LYS A 117 20.86 -15.77 1.28
N THR A 118 20.89 -14.73 2.11
CA THR A 118 22.12 -14.34 2.82
C THR A 118 21.76 -14.22 4.30
N ASN A 119 22.47 -14.98 5.13
CA ASN A 119 22.29 -15.15 6.57
C ASN A 119 22.49 -13.85 7.38
N PRO A 120 22.02 -13.79 8.65
CA PRO A 120 22.11 -12.60 9.49
C PRO A 120 23.52 -12.43 10.09
N PRO A 121 23.96 -11.19 10.41
CA PRO A 121 25.11 -10.99 11.26
C PRO A 121 24.72 -11.03 12.74
N SER A 122 25.59 -11.69 13.48
CA SER A 122 25.55 -12.05 14.89
C SER A 122 25.49 -10.85 15.83
N THR A 123 24.75 -11.04 16.93
CA THR A 123 24.92 -10.37 18.21
C THR A 123 26.29 -10.70 18.80
N GLU A 124 27.04 -9.68 19.22
CA GLU A 124 28.09 -9.79 20.23
C GLU A 124 27.93 -8.67 21.27
N GLU A 125 27.97 -9.11 22.54
CA GLU A 125 28.07 -8.48 23.87
C GLU A 125 27.46 -7.10 24.16
#